data_AF-A0A3D3MEX1-F1
#
_entry.id   AF-A0A3D3MEX1-F1
#
_cell.length_a   1.000
_cell.length_b   1.000
_cell.length_c   1.000
_cell.angle_alpha   90.00
_cell.angle_beta   90.00
_cell.angle_gamma   90.00
#
_symmetry.space_group_name_H-M   'P 1'
#
loop_
_entity.id
_entity.type
_entity.pdbx_description
1 polymer ?
#
loop_
_entity_poly.entity_id
_entity_poly.type
_entity_poly.pdbx_seq_one_letter_code
_entity_poly.pdbx_strand_id
1 'polypeptide(L)'
;MIAELHEAKDLMDNEQYELAITVLSHLKGLPLKYENLRLLLLSNCFYKIEEYDWAIETANKLLENDHTNEYASQIKYLAYYEQEDYDNALNEIIRFLSDNEADLYKTILEEFLIDIKRENIADMEIIYKMKELALKNKIYV
;
A
#
# COMPACT_ATOMS: atom_id res chain seq x y z
N MET A 1 -8.19 11.90 -19.65
CA MET A 1 -7.53 12.04 -18.34
C MET A 1 -7.63 13.51 -17.98
N ILE A 2 -7.89 13.87 -16.72
CA ILE A 2 -7.96 15.26 -16.26
C ILE A 2 -6.57 15.88 -16.38
N ALA A 3 -6.45 17.12 -16.84
CA ALA A 3 -5.16 17.75 -17.18
C ALA A 3 -4.22 17.82 -15.97
N GLU A 4 -4.77 18.19 -14.82
CA GLU A 4 -4.07 18.30 -13.55
C GLU A 4 -3.59 16.94 -13.01
N LEU A 5 -4.33 15.85 -13.31
CA LEU A 5 -3.87 14.49 -12.98
C LEU A 5 -2.72 14.04 -13.89
N HIS A 6 -2.64 14.57 -15.11
CA HIS A 6 -1.50 14.32 -15.99
C HIS A 6 -0.30 15.14 -15.54
N GLU A 7 -0.48 16.43 -15.24
CA GLU A 7 0.56 17.31 -14.68
C GLU A 7 1.15 16.74 -13.40
N ALA A 8 0.31 16.28 -12.46
CA ALA A 8 0.79 15.66 -11.23
C ALA A 8 1.67 14.43 -11.50
N LYS A 9 1.34 13.59 -12.50
CA LYS A 9 2.17 12.46 -12.89
C LYS A 9 3.50 12.89 -13.49
N ASP A 10 3.49 13.89 -14.37
CA ASP A 10 4.72 14.42 -14.96
C ASP A 10 5.63 15.00 -13.87
N LEU A 11 5.08 15.66 -12.85
CA LEU A 11 5.82 16.12 -11.67
C LEU A 11 6.42 14.95 -10.89
N MET A 12 5.63 13.88 -10.65
CA MET A 12 6.11 12.67 -9.97
C MET A 12 7.22 11.96 -10.73
N ASP A 13 7.13 11.88 -12.06
CA ASP A 13 8.14 11.27 -12.93
C ASP A 13 9.46 12.07 -12.91
N ASN A 14 9.40 13.36 -12.57
CA ASN A 14 10.55 14.23 -12.35
C ASN A 14 10.93 14.36 -10.86
N GLU A 15 10.41 13.48 -9.99
CA GLU A 15 10.66 13.47 -8.53
C GLU A 15 10.23 14.76 -7.79
N GLN A 16 9.34 15.56 -8.39
CA GLN A 16 8.83 16.80 -7.81
C GLN A 16 7.57 16.55 -6.98
N TYR A 17 7.69 15.73 -5.94
CA TYR A 17 6.55 15.21 -5.18
C TYR A 17 5.77 16.28 -4.43
N GLU A 18 6.40 17.30 -3.86
CA GLU A 18 5.71 18.39 -3.15
C GLU A 18 4.86 19.26 -4.09
N LEU A 19 5.36 19.47 -5.31
CA LEU A 19 4.58 20.15 -6.35
C LEU A 19 3.39 19.29 -6.80
N ALA A 20 3.61 17.98 -6.99
CA ALA A 20 2.54 17.05 -7.31
C ALA A 20 1.45 17.04 -6.21
N ILE A 21 1.84 17.02 -4.93
CA ILE A 21 0.92 17.15 -3.78
C ILE A 21 0.10 18.43 -3.87
N THR A 22 0.73 19.56 -4.21
CA THR A 22 0.04 20.85 -4.35
C THR A 22 -1.03 20.80 -5.44
N VAL A 23 -0.71 20.24 -6.61
CA VAL A 23 -1.66 20.06 -7.72
C VAL A 23 -2.81 19.13 -7.31
N LEU A 24 -2.48 17.97 -6.75
CA LEU A 24 -3.45 16.95 -6.35
C LEU A 24 -4.38 17.46 -5.24
N SER A 25 -3.88 18.21 -4.25
CA SER A 25 -4.68 18.69 -3.11
C SER A 25 -5.74 19.73 -3.49
N HIS A 26 -5.57 20.41 -4.61
CA HIS A 26 -6.54 21.39 -5.11
C HIS A 26 -7.71 20.76 -5.89
N LEU A 27 -7.58 19.51 -6.34
CA LEU A 27 -8.63 18.83 -7.08
C LEU A 27 -9.76 18.39 -6.15
N LYS A 28 -11.00 18.76 -6.50
CA LYS A 28 -12.21 18.43 -5.75
C LYS A 28 -13.35 18.05 -6.69
N GLY A 29 -14.31 17.28 -6.19
CA GLY A 29 -15.52 16.93 -6.95
C GLY A 29 -15.26 16.05 -8.18
N LEU A 30 -14.21 15.23 -8.13
CA LEU A 30 -13.87 14.33 -9.22
C LEU A 30 -14.87 13.16 -9.30
N PRO A 31 -15.20 12.65 -10.51
CA PRO A 31 -15.84 11.36 -10.64
C PRO A 31 -15.02 10.28 -9.92
N LEU A 32 -15.68 9.29 -9.31
CA LEU A 32 -15.06 8.28 -8.43
C LEU A 32 -13.78 7.63 -9.01
N LYS A 33 -13.78 7.31 -10.30
CA LYS A 33 -12.58 6.76 -10.96
C LYS A 33 -11.36 7.69 -10.88
N TYR A 34 -11.58 8.99 -11.10
CA TYR A 34 -10.51 9.99 -11.06
C TYR A 34 -10.17 10.38 -9.62
N GLU A 35 -11.14 10.34 -8.70
CA GLU A 35 -10.93 10.45 -7.26
C GLU A 35 -9.96 9.37 -6.77
N ASN A 36 -10.23 8.10 -7.11
CA ASN A 36 -9.40 6.97 -6.69
C ASN A 36 -7.98 7.08 -7.26
N LEU A 37 -7.85 7.45 -8.54
CA LEU A 37 -6.53 7.72 -9.13
C LEU A 37 -5.81 8.86 -8.41
N ARG A 38 -6.51 9.96 -8.08
CA ARG A 38 -5.93 11.08 -7.35
C ARG A 38 -5.41 10.65 -5.98
N LEU A 39 -6.22 9.91 -5.22
CA LEU A 39 -5.84 9.42 -3.89
C LEU A 39 -4.62 8.51 -3.96
N LEU A 40 -4.54 7.63 -4.96
CA LEU A 40 -3.38 6.74 -5.15
C LEU A 40 -2.08 7.53 -5.42
N LEU A 41 -2.15 8.52 -6.32
CA LEU A 41 -0.99 9.37 -6.62
C LEU A 41 -0.59 10.19 -5.40
N LEU A 42 -1.57 10.73 -4.67
CA LEU A 42 -1.35 11.57 -3.50
C LEU A 42 -0.74 10.77 -2.34
N SER A 43 -1.23 9.56 -2.05
CA SER A 43 -0.65 8.68 -1.03
C SER A 43 0.78 8.28 -1.36
N ASN A 44 1.07 8.01 -2.64
CA ASN A 44 2.43 7.73 -3.09
C ASN A 44 3.34 8.95 -2.92
N CYS A 45 2.89 10.15 -3.28
CA CYS A 45 3.69 11.36 -3.09
C CYS A 45 4.03 11.58 -1.61
N PHE A 46 3.04 11.45 -0.71
CA PHE A 46 3.28 11.56 0.74
C PHE A 46 4.30 10.52 1.23
N TYR A 47 4.17 9.27 0.77
CA TYR A 47 5.15 8.23 1.10
C TYR A 47 6.57 8.60 0.61
N LYS A 48 6.69 9.14 -0.61
CA LYS A 48 7.98 9.52 -1.21
C LYS A 48 8.68 10.69 -0.52
N ILE A 49 7.93 11.53 0.19
CA ILE A 49 8.49 12.62 1.00
C ILE A 49 8.52 12.27 2.50
N GLU A 50 8.37 10.99 2.85
CA GLU A 50 8.45 10.47 4.21
C GLU A 50 7.35 10.99 5.16
N GLU A 51 6.25 11.51 4.60
CA GLU A 51 5.05 11.93 5.34
C GLU A 51 4.10 10.72 5.52
N TYR A 52 4.56 9.73 6.29
CA TYR A 52 3.93 8.41 6.38
C TYR A 52 2.49 8.42 6.92
N ASP A 53 2.20 9.24 7.93
CA ASP A 53 0.83 9.37 8.47
C ASP A 53 -0.16 9.82 7.39
N TRP A 54 0.25 10.80 6.57
CA TRP A 54 -0.56 11.29 5.45
C TRP A 54 -0.68 10.26 4.33
N ALA A 55 0.37 9.50 4.06
CA ALA A 55 0.34 8.39 3.11
C ALA A 55 -0.68 7.33 3.54
N ILE A 56 -0.66 6.94 4.82
CA ILE A 56 -1.56 5.95 5.41
C ILE A 56 -3.01 6.43 5.35
N GLU A 57 -3.29 7.64 5.82
CA GLU A 57 -4.66 8.19 5.83
C GLU A 57 -5.23 8.28 4.40
N THR A 58 -4.41 8.75 3.45
CA THR A 58 -4.83 8.92 2.06
C THR A 58 -5.07 7.58 1.36
N ALA A 59 -4.19 6.61 1.58
CA ALA A 59 -4.37 5.26 1.06
C ALA A 59 -5.56 4.54 1.72
N ASN A 60 -5.85 4.83 3.01
CA ASN A 60 -7.03 4.28 3.67
C ASN A 60 -8.33 4.79 3.04
N LYS A 61 -8.42 6.09 2.75
CA LYS A 61 -9.55 6.68 2.01
C LYS A 61 -9.73 6.04 0.63
N LEU A 62 -8.63 5.70 -0.05
CA LEU A 62 -8.71 4.98 -1.32
C LEU A 62 -9.27 3.57 -1.13
N LEU A 63 -8.83 2.84 -0.10
CA LEU A 63 -9.33 1.50 0.21
C LEU A 63 -10.79 1.48 0.66
N GLU A 64 -11.29 2.54 1.27
CA GLU A 64 -12.73 2.72 1.54
C GLU A 64 -13.54 2.80 0.23
N ASN A 65 -12.98 3.39 -0.83
CA ASN A 65 -13.62 3.47 -2.14
C ASN A 65 -13.39 2.23 -3.02
N ASP A 66 -12.25 1.57 -2.87
CA ASP A 66 -11.79 0.41 -3.64
C ASP A 66 -10.92 -0.50 -2.78
N HIS A 67 -11.58 -1.40 -2.05
CA HIS A 67 -10.94 -2.35 -1.13
C HIS A 67 -10.03 -3.38 -1.82
N THR A 68 -10.06 -3.45 -3.16
CA THR A 68 -9.24 -4.35 -3.97
C THR A 68 -7.94 -3.71 -4.46
N ASN A 69 -7.72 -2.43 -4.15
CA ASN A 69 -6.57 -1.69 -4.61
C ASN A 69 -5.28 -2.09 -3.87
N GLU A 70 -4.55 -3.05 -4.44
CA GLU A 70 -3.34 -3.58 -3.80
C GLU A 70 -2.23 -2.54 -3.66
N TYR A 71 -2.08 -1.61 -4.61
CA TYR A 71 -1.10 -0.52 -4.48
C TYR A 71 -1.38 0.37 -3.27
N ALA A 72 -2.65 0.71 -3.00
CA ALA A 72 -3.02 1.48 -1.82
C ALA A 72 -2.69 0.74 -0.52
N SER A 73 -3.02 -0.56 -0.48
CA SER A 73 -2.64 -1.42 0.64
C SER A 73 -1.13 -1.47 0.83
N GLN A 74 -0.36 -1.64 -0.24
CA GLN A 74 1.10 -1.71 -0.19
C GLN A 74 1.71 -0.40 0.32
N ILE A 75 1.19 0.77 -0.10
CA ILE A 75 1.64 2.06 0.42
C ILE A 75 1.41 2.15 1.94
N LYS A 76 0.26 1.67 2.45
CA LYS A 76 0.02 1.62 3.91
C LYS A 76 0.98 0.68 4.63
N TYR A 77 1.16 -0.53 4.10
CA TYR A 77 2.11 -1.50 4.64
C TYR A 77 3.53 -0.90 4.73
N LEU A 78 4.02 -0.32 3.63
CA LEU A 78 5.35 0.28 3.56
C LEU A 78 5.46 1.46 4.51
N ALA A 79 4.46 2.34 4.56
CA ALA A 79 4.47 3.48 5.47
C ALA A 79 4.53 3.06 6.95
N TYR A 80 3.74 2.06 7.36
CA TYR A 80 3.86 1.48 8.71
C TYR A 80 5.25 0.87 8.95
N TYR A 81 5.79 0.16 7.96
CA TYR A 81 7.10 -0.45 8.06
C TYR A 81 8.22 0.58 8.25
N GLU A 82 8.20 1.68 7.48
CA GLU A 82 9.17 2.78 7.61
C GLU A 82 9.01 3.54 8.94
N GLN A 83 7.81 3.52 9.55
CA GLN A 83 7.57 4.00 10.91
C GLN A 83 8.00 3.01 12.01
N GLU A 84 8.59 1.87 11.63
CA GLU A 84 8.93 0.75 12.52
C GLU A 84 7.70 0.13 13.25
N ASP A 85 6.49 0.40 12.74
CA ASP A 85 5.23 -0.16 13.23
C ASP A 85 4.94 -1.50 12.52
N TYR A 86 5.75 -2.49 12.82
CA TYR A 86 5.70 -3.80 12.18
C TYR A 86 4.39 -4.56 12.43
N ASP A 87 3.75 -4.31 13.58
CA ASP A 87 2.46 -4.91 13.92
C ASP A 87 1.38 -4.41 12.94
N ASN A 88 1.28 -3.10 12.72
CA ASN A 88 0.30 -2.55 11.78
C ASN A 88 0.66 -2.84 10.32
N ALA A 89 1.94 -2.88 9.97
CA ALA A 89 2.40 -3.28 8.65
C ALA A 89 1.90 -4.70 8.32
N LEU A 90 2.17 -5.66 9.20
CA LEU A 90 1.75 -7.04 9.00
C LEU A 90 0.23 -7.20 9.03
N ASN A 91 -0.46 -6.50 9.95
CA ASN A 91 -1.91 -6.49 10.00
C ASN A 91 -2.54 -5.99 8.69
N GLU A 92 -1.93 -5.02 8.02
CA GLU A 92 -2.43 -4.52 6.73
C GLU A 92 -2.31 -5.59 5.63
N ILE A 93 -1.20 -6.33 5.58
CA ILE A 93 -1.04 -7.49 4.66
C ILE A 93 -2.14 -8.52 4.92
N ILE A 94 -2.30 -8.93 6.19
CA ILE A 94 -3.27 -9.95 6.58
C ILE A 94 -4.69 -9.49 6.24
N ARG A 95 -5.03 -8.24 6.57
CA ARG A 95 -6.32 -7.62 6.29
C ARG A 95 -6.62 -7.64 4.80
N PHE A 96 -5.69 -7.19 3.96
CA PHE A 96 -5.89 -7.13 2.52
C PHE A 96 -6.05 -8.51 1.89
N LEU A 97 -5.15 -9.44 2.21
CA LEU A 97 -5.10 -10.77 1.59
C LEU A 97 -6.16 -11.74 2.12
N SER A 98 -6.81 -11.42 3.23
CA SER A 98 -7.98 -12.18 3.71
C SER A 98 -9.09 -12.20 2.64
N ASP A 99 -9.31 -11.06 1.97
CA ASP A 99 -10.38 -10.90 0.99
C ASP A 99 -9.89 -10.80 -0.46
N ASN A 100 -8.62 -10.43 -0.68
CA ASN A 100 -8.05 -10.23 -2.02
C ASN A 100 -7.01 -11.28 -2.39
N GLU A 101 -6.72 -11.38 -3.68
CA GLU A 101 -5.57 -12.15 -4.20
C GLU A 101 -4.29 -11.29 -4.10
N ALA A 102 -3.16 -11.95 -3.92
CA ALA A 102 -1.84 -11.33 -3.91
C ALA A 102 -1.28 -11.27 -5.34
N ASP A 103 -0.97 -10.07 -5.81
CA ASP A 103 -0.08 -9.86 -6.95
C ASP A 103 1.23 -9.24 -6.44
N LEU A 104 1.16 -8.01 -5.92
CA LEU A 104 2.29 -7.28 -5.36
C LEU A 104 2.79 -7.86 -4.02
N TYR A 105 1.90 -8.38 -3.17
CA TYR A 105 2.29 -8.97 -1.90
C TYR A 105 2.96 -10.34 -2.02
N LYS A 106 2.96 -10.94 -3.21
CA LYS A 106 3.49 -12.29 -3.42
C LYS A 106 4.95 -12.41 -2.97
N THR A 107 5.81 -11.48 -3.39
CA THR A 107 7.24 -11.48 -3.02
C THR A 107 7.44 -11.29 -1.52
N ILE A 108 6.65 -10.40 -0.89
CA ILE A 108 6.71 -10.17 0.56
C ILE A 108 6.35 -11.45 1.34
N LEU A 109 5.33 -12.18 0.90
CA LEU A 109 4.97 -13.47 1.50
C LEU A 109 6.08 -14.52 1.34
N GLU A 110 6.72 -14.57 0.17
CA GLU A 110 7.83 -15.49 -0.10
C GLU A 110 9.02 -15.22 0.82
N GLU A 111 9.42 -13.95 0.98
CA GLU A 111 10.50 -13.52 1.87
C GLU A 111 10.17 -13.85 3.33
N PHE A 112 8.97 -13.48 3.79
CA PHE A 112 8.52 -13.78 5.15
C PHE A 112 8.58 -15.28 5.48
N LEU A 113 8.16 -16.14 4.54
CA LEU A 113 8.23 -17.59 4.74
C LEU A 113 9.67 -18.13 4.80
N ILE A 114 10.60 -17.53 4.04
CA ILE A 114 12.03 -17.87 4.10
C ILE A 114 12.59 -17.50 5.48
N ASP A 115 12.23 -16.34 6.00
CA ASP A 115 12.74 -15.85 7.29
C ASP A 115 12.19 -16.69 8.45
N ILE A 116 10.91 -17.08 8.45
CA ILE A 116 10.37 -18.05 9.42
C ILE A 116 11.14 -19.38 9.41
N LYS A 117 11.62 -19.83 8.25
CA LYS A 117 12.39 -21.09 8.17
C LYS A 117 13.80 -20.95 8.73
N ARG A 118 14.40 -19.76 8.57
CA ARG A 118 15.76 -19.45 9.04
C ARG A 118 15.80 -19.10 10.52
N GLU A 119 14.75 -18.45 11.01
CA GLU A 119 14.68 -17.85 12.33
C GLU A 119 13.55 -18.47 13.15
N ASN A 120 13.78 -18.69 14.45
CA ASN A 120 12.78 -19.26 15.35
C ASN A 120 11.80 -18.17 15.82
N ILE A 121 10.98 -17.65 14.88
CA ILE A 121 9.97 -16.62 15.15
C ILE A 121 8.90 -17.20 16.08
N ALA A 122 8.58 -16.50 17.17
CA ALA A 122 7.76 -17.04 18.27
C ALA A 122 6.24 -16.84 18.12
N ASP A 123 5.80 -15.88 17.28
CA ASP A 123 4.37 -15.62 17.11
C ASP A 123 3.71 -16.63 16.15
N MET A 124 3.28 -17.74 16.74
CA MET A 124 2.69 -18.85 16.00
C MET A 124 1.40 -18.46 15.27
N GLU A 125 0.59 -17.54 15.81
CA GLU A 125 -0.70 -17.16 15.21
C GLU A 125 -0.48 -16.42 13.89
N ILE A 126 0.39 -15.42 13.91
CA ILE A 126 0.83 -14.68 12.72
C ILE A 126 1.43 -15.63 11.67
N ILE A 127 2.31 -16.54 12.11
CA ILE A 127 2.96 -17.51 11.21
C ILE A 127 1.92 -18.41 10.54
N TYR A 128 0.94 -18.93 11.29
CA TYR A 128 -0.12 -19.76 10.73
C TYR A 128 -0.97 -18.97 9.75
N LYS A 129 -1.33 -17.73 10.09
CA LYS A 129 -2.15 -16.90 9.21
C LYS A 129 -1.45 -16.58 7.90
N MET A 130 -0.17 -16.20 7.96
CA MET A 130 0.62 -15.91 6.76
C MET A 130 0.84 -17.15 5.89
N LYS A 131 1.05 -18.33 6.49
CA LYS A 131 1.10 -19.61 5.75
C LYS A 131 -0.22 -19.94 5.06
N GLU A 132 -1.35 -19.71 5.72
CA GLU A 132 -2.68 -19.87 5.11
C GLU A 132 -2.85 -18.95 3.89
N LEU A 133 -2.50 -17.67 4.05
CA LEU A 133 -2.56 -16.68 2.98
C LEU A 133 -1.63 -17.03 1.82
N ALA A 134 -0.42 -17.51 2.10
CA ALA A 134 0.51 -17.99 1.08
C ALA A 134 -0.07 -19.18 0.29
N LEU A 135 -0.66 -20.17 0.97
CA LEU A 135 -1.32 -21.31 0.32
C LEU A 135 -2.50 -20.87 -0.55
N LYS A 136 -3.34 -19.94 -0.06
CA LYS A 136 -4.44 -19.32 -0.83
C LYS A 136 -3.92 -18.69 -2.13
N ASN A 137 -2.74 -18.08 -2.07
CA ASN A 137 -2.08 -17.41 -3.20
C ASN A 137 -1.08 -18.29 -3.97
N LYS A 138 -1.13 -19.61 -3.77
CA LYS A 138 -0.29 -20.61 -4.48
C LYS A 138 1.22 -20.36 -4.34
N ILE A 139 1.64 -19.96 -3.13
CA ILE A 139 3.03 -19.77 -2.71
C ILE A 139 3.43 -20.94 -1.81
N TYR A 140 4.54 -21.62 -2.11
CA TYR A 140 4.93 -22.90 -1.49
C TYR A 140 6.38 -22.94 -0.95
N VAL A 141 6.99 -21.78 -0.74
CA VAL A 141 8.42 -21.63 -0.44
C VAL A 141 8.87 -22.46 0.74
#